data_AF-A0AAJ2ZJJ8-F1
#
_entry.id   AF-A0AAJ2ZJJ8-F1
#
_cell.length_a   1.000
_cell.length_b   1.000
_cell.length_c   1.000
_cell.angle_alpha   90.00
_cell.angle_beta   90.00
_cell.angle_gamma   90.00
#
_symmetry.space_group_name_H-M   'P 1'
#
loop_
_entity.id
_entity.type
_entity.pdbx_description
1 polymer ?
#
loop_
_entity_poly.entity_id
_entity_poly.type
_entity_poly.pdbx_seq_one_letter_code
_entity_poly.pdbx_strand_id
1 'polypeptide(L)'
;MPAPLRRTTVVVTAALAALLGLAAPAAAHGADAPDGTDYRAEVTGIGPARPRLTARMVEAGARLELTNRGAADVEVLGYSGEPYLRIGPGGVYENSRSPATYLNRTLAGDTQLPPEADPAAAPVWRRVSDGPTARWHDQRTLWLESGPPAQVAAAPDREQRVRDWVVPLRAGTGTIEVRGTLDWVPPPDAYPWWVAATLGFLVIGAAGLVPAGTATGVRALRGAGALLALGGAAAVALTVGKALDTGAAGAGGVLLDLLTGQLWTLLTGLGALAAGGYALARRPAADFALALAGTCLTLFAGVANLAVLSRSVAPVAGPPTLARVLVTVALATGLGALAAGLLRLRTAARATRPAPVPR
;
A
#
# COMPACT_ATOMS: atom_id res chain seq x y z
N MET A 1 34.09 -16.26 18.32
CA MET A 1 32.72 -16.83 18.41
C MET A 1 32.85 -18.35 18.50
N PRO A 2 32.12 -19.04 19.39
CA PRO A 2 32.05 -20.49 19.34
C PRO A 2 31.56 -20.93 17.96
N ALA A 3 32.18 -21.95 17.38
CA ALA A 3 31.89 -22.51 16.05
C ALA A 3 30.38 -22.68 15.72
N PRO A 4 29.49 -23.09 16.65
CA PRO A 4 28.06 -23.17 16.37
C PRO A 4 27.41 -21.80 16.06
N LEU A 5 27.78 -20.72 16.76
CA LEU A 5 27.21 -19.39 16.52
C LEU A 5 27.62 -18.84 15.14
N ARG A 6 28.85 -19.15 14.68
CA ARG A 6 29.30 -18.73 13.34
C ARG A 6 28.53 -19.47 12.25
N ARG A 7 28.21 -20.75 12.47
CA ARG A 7 27.38 -21.55 11.55
C ARG A 7 25.94 -21.05 11.52
N THR A 8 25.35 -20.71 12.66
CA THR A 8 23.98 -20.15 12.71
C THR A 8 23.91 -18.80 12.02
N THR A 9 24.87 -17.89 12.23
CA THR A 9 24.91 -16.60 11.52
C THR A 9 25.04 -16.82 10.01
N VAL A 10 25.96 -17.68 9.56
CA VAL A 10 26.12 -17.98 8.13
C VAL A 10 24.86 -18.58 7.51
N VAL A 11 24.19 -19.51 8.21
CA VAL A 11 22.93 -20.11 7.74
C VAL A 11 21.81 -19.09 7.68
N VAL A 12 21.67 -18.22 8.69
CA VAL A 12 20.65 -17.16 8.70
C VAL A 12 20.93 -16.11 7.63
N THR A 13 22.19 -15.70 7.45
CA THR A 13 22.58 -14.75 6.40
C THR A 13 22.40 -15.35 5.01
N ALA A 14 22.74 -16.63 4.81
CA ALA A 14 22.53 -17.34 3.55
C ALA A 14 21.04 -17.55 3.26
N ALA A 15 20.22 -17.87 4.28
CA ALA A 15 18.77 -17.98 4.14
C ALA A 15 18.12 -16.63 3.82
N LEU A 16 18.56 -15.53 4.47
CA LEU A 16 18.12 -14.17 4.16
C LEU A 16 18.55 -13.75 2.75
N ALA A 17 19.79 -14.04 2.35
CA ALA A 17 20.29 -13.75 1.00
C ALA A 17 19.56 -14.58 -0.07
N ALA A 18 19.23 -15.85 0.22
CA ALA A 18 18.44 -16.70 -0.65
C ALA A 18 16.97 -16.24 -0.73
N LEU A 19 16.36 -15.80 0.38
CA LEU A 19 15.02 -15.19 0.40
C LEU A 19 14.98 -13.89 -0.41
N LEU A 20 16.02 -13.06 -0.29
CA LEU A 20 16.16 -11.83 -1.07
C LEU A 20 16.47 -12.10 -2.55
N GLY A 21 17.17 -13.19 -2.86
CA GLY A 21 17.47 -13.61 -4.24
C GLY A 21 16.33 -14.37 -4.94
N LEU A 22 15.44 -15.01 -4.17
CA LEU A 22 14.22 -15.68 -4.64
C LEU A 22 12.99 -14.77 -4.65
N ALA A 23 13.11 -13.55 -4.12
CA ALA A 23 12.16 -12.49 -4.41
C ALA A 23 12.32 -12.09 -5.88
N ALA A 24 11.74 -12.89 -6.78
CA ALA A 24 11.40 -12.41 -8.11
C ALA A 24 10.68 -11.07 -7.95
N PRO A 25 10.86 -10.10 -8.89
CA PRO A 25 9.98 -8.95 -8.90
C PRO A 25 8.58 -9.53 -8.89
N ALA A 26 7.80 -9.23 -7.85
CA ALA A 26 6.44 -9.66 -7.78
C ALA A 26 5.71 -8.97 -8.93
N ALA A 27 5.66 -9.64 -10.09
CA ALA A 27 4.82 -9.27 -11.21
C ALA A 27 3.37 -9.59 -10.84
N ALA A 28 2.90 -8.99 -9.74
CA ALA A 28 1.51 -8.91 -9.40
C ALA A 28 0.94 -7.76 -10.25
N HIS A 29 -0.14 -8.02 -10.97
CA HIS A 29 -0.85 -7.09 -11.86
C HIS A 29 -1.50 -5.87 -11.13
N GLY A 30 -0.91 -5.40 -10.03
CA GLY A 30 -1.30 -4.23 -9.23
C GLY A 30 -0.12 -3.52 -8.55
N ALA A 31 1.14 -3.83 -8.91
CA ALA A 31 2.33 -3.28 -8.27
C ALA A 31 2.67 -1.82 -8.64
N ASP A 32 1.94 -1.21 -9.58
CA ASP A 32 2.24 0.13 -10.10
C ASP A 32 1.40 1.26 -9.45
N ALA A 33 0.56 0.94 -8.47
CA ALA A 33 -0.12 1.97 -7.69
C ALA A 33 0.89 2.68 -6.77
N PRO A 34 1.00 4.02 -6.82
CA PRO A 34 1.95 4.75 -5.98
C PRO A 34 1.56 4.66 -4.50
N ASP A 35 2.55 4.59 -3.62
CA ASP A 35 2.35 4.61 -2.16
C ASP A 35 1.83 5.96 -1.62
N GLY A 36 1.61 6.93 -2.51
CA GLY A 36 0.96 8.21 -2.29
C GLY A 36 1.23 9.19 -3.44
N THR A 37 0.38 10.19 -3.60
CA THR A 37 0.50 11.23 -4.63
C THR A 37 0.10 12.59 -4.06
N ASP A 38 0.56 13.65 -4.72
CA ASP A 38 0.16 15.03 -4.43
C ASP A 38 -0.88 15.57 -5.42
N TYR A 39 -1.36 14.71 -6.32
CA TYR A 39 -2.41 15.00 -7.27
C TYR A 39 -3.68 14.22 -6.93
N ARG A 40 -4.76 14.94 -6.62
CA ARG A 40 -6.08 14.38 -6.37
C ARG A 40 -6.83 14.29 -7.70
N ALA A 41 -7.11 13.08 -8.15
CA ALA A 41 -8.00 12.83 -9.28
C ALA A 41 -9.41 12.52 -8.77
N GLU A 42 -10.43 13.16 -9.34
CA GLU A 42 -11.83 12.94 -8.97
C GLU A 42 -12.72 12.81 -10.20
N VAL A 43 -13.69 11.89 -10.17
CA VAL A 43 -14.79 11.84 -11.14
C VAL A 43 -15.86 12.83 -10.67
N THR A 44 -16.21 13.79 -11.51
CA THR A 44 -17.25 14.78 -11.23
C THR A 44 -18.60 14.43 -11.84
N GLY A 45 -18.64 13.56 -12.85
CA GLY A 45 -19.90 13.07 -13.38
C GLY A 45 -19.81 12.24 -14.66
N ILE A 46 -20.96 11.73 -15.07
CA ILE A 46 -21.15 11.01 -16.34
C ILE A 46 -22.26 11.70 -17.13
N GLY A 47 -21.95 12.14 -18.35
CA GLY A 47 -22.86 12.90 -19.21
C GLY A 47 -23.09 12.21 -20.56
N PRO A 48 -24.34 11.97 -20.99
CA PRO A 48 -25.58 12.07 -20.22
C PRO A 48 -25.65 11.00 -19.10
N ALA A 49 -26.43 11.27 -18.06
CA ALA A 49 -26.54 10.37 -16.90
C ALA A 49 -27.08 8.98 -17.29
N ARG A 50 -26.46 7.93 -16.75
CA ARG A 50 -26.82 6.52 -16.98
C ARG A 50 -26.92 5.79 -15.64
N PRO A 51 -28.11 5.40 -15.17
CA PRO A 51 -28.30 4.86 -13.80
C PRO A 51 -27.49 3.61 -13.45
N ARG A 52 -27.12 2.80 -14.46
CA ARG A 52 -26.38 1.54 -14.27
C ARG A 52 -24.90 1.63 -14.65
N LEU A 53 -24.41 2.85 -14.92
CA LEU A 53 -23.02 3.12 -15.23
C LEU A 53 -22.46 4.02 -14.12
N THR A 54 -21.41 3.55 -13.45
CA THR A 54 -20.76 4.31 -12.38
C THR A 54 -19.27 4.38 -12.64
N ALA A 55 -18.67 5.55 -12.39
CA ALA A 55 -17.24 5.77 -12.50
C ALA A 55 -16.72 6.37 -11.21
N ARG A 56 -15.52 5.97 -10.79
CA ARG A 56 -14.81 6.58 -9.66
C ARG A 56 -13.31 6.36 -9.80
N MET A 57 -12.56 7.19 -9.11
CA MET A 57 -11.13 6.96 -8.92
C MET A 57 -10.90 5.97 -7.77
N VAL A 58 -9.89 5.11 -7.91
CA VAL A 58 -9.44 4.13 -6.92
C VAL A 58 -7.92 4.18 -6.81
N GLU A 59 -7.34 3.54 -5.78
CA GLU A 59 -5.88 3.46 -5.57
C GLU A 59 -5.22 4.85 -5.52
N ALA A 60 -5.68 5.72 -4.63
CA ALA A 60 -5.26 7.13 -4.53
C ALA A 60 -5.37 7.93 -5.86
N GLY A 61 -6.25 7.53 -6.77
CA GLY A 61 -6.40 8.18 -8.07
C GLY A 61 -5.54 7.59 -9.19
N ALA A 62 -4.79 6.51 -8.92
CA ALA A 62 -3.96 5.86 -9.92
C ALA A 62 -4.76 5.11 -10.99
N ARG A 63 -5.98 4.67 -10.68
CA ARG A 63 -6.86 3.97 -11.64
C ARG A 63 -8.24 4.60 -11.70
N LEU A 64 -8.78 4.64 -12.92
CA LEU A 64 -10.19 4.87 -13.16
C LEU A 64 -10.93 3.53 -13.11
N GLU A 65 -11.93 3.41 -12.25
CA GLU A 65 -12.85 2.28 -12.22
C GLU A 65 -14.14 2.66 -12.94
N LEU A 66 -14.55 1.84 -13.91
CA LEU A 66 -15.84 1.96 -14.58
C LEU A 66 -16.61 0.65 -14.43
N THR A 67 -17.82 0.74 -13.88
CA THR A 67 -18.73 -0.39 -13.73
C THR A 67 -19.99 -0.19 -14.56
N ASN A 68 -20.29 -1.14 -15.44
CA ASN A 68 -21.52 -1.16 -16.24
C ASN A 68 -22.40 -2.36 -15.87
N ARG A 69 -23.45 -2.12 -15.09
CA ARG A 69 -24.49 -3.13 -14.77
C ARG A 69 -25.68 -3.08 -15.74
N GLY A 70 -25.53 -2.38 -16.86
CA GLY A 70 -26.52 -2.29 -17.92
C GLY A 70 -26.67 -3.58 -18.72
N ALA A 71 -27.73 -3.65 -19.52
CA ALA A 71 -27.98 -4.78 -20.42
C ALA A 71 -27.22 -4.67 -21.76
N ALA A 72 -26.57 -3.54 -22.02
CA ALA A 72 -25.82 -3.27 -23.24
C ALA A 72 -24.39 -2.88 -22.90
N ASP A 73 -23.48 -3.20 -23.80
CA ASP A 73 -22.07 -2.86 -23.68
C ASP A 73 -21.86 -1.34 -23.77
N VAL A 74 -20.87 -0.87 -23.01
CA VAL A 74 -20.30 0.47 -23.11
C VAL A 74 -18.84 0.31 -23.49
N GLU A 75 -18.43 1.01 -24.52
CA GLU A 75 -17.05 1.06 -24.95
C GLU A 75 -16.35 2.29 -24.37
N VAL A 76 -15.14 2.10 -23.86
CA VAL A 76 -14.20 3.18 -23.53
C VAL A 76 -13.39 3.46 -24.77
N LEU A 77 -13.28 4.73 -25.17
CA LEU A 77 -12.47 5.11 -26.32
C LEU A 77 -11.03 5.44 -25.90
N GLY A 78 -10.08 4.96 -26.71
CA GLY A 78 -8.65 5.21 -26.57
C GLY A 78 -8.26 6.61 -27.03
N TYR A 79 -6.96 6.88 -27.04
CA TYR A 79 -6.42 8.24 -27.20
C TYR A 79 -6.59 8.82 -28.62
N SER A 80 -6.83 7.97 -29.62
CA SER A 80 -7.15 8.37 -30.99
C SER A 80 -8.64 8.20 -31.32
N GLY A 81 -9.49 7.97 -30.31
CA GLY A 81 -10.93 7.72 -30.49
C GLY A 81 -11.28 6.27 -30.87
N GLU A 82 -10.29 5.37 -30.90
CA GLU A 82 -10.49 3.95 -31.21
C GLU A 82 -11.16 3.20 -30.06
N PRO A 83 -11.90 2.10 -30.30
CA PRO A 83 -12.41 1.26 -29.20
C PRO A 83 -11.26 0.67 -28.38
N TYR A 84 -11.23 0.92 -27.08
CA TYR A 84 -10.20 0.40 -26.17
C TYR A 84 -10.75 -0.73 -25.29
N LEU A 85 -11.73 -0.42 -24.43
CA LEU A 85 -12.39 -1.41 -23.57
C LEU A 85 -13.84 -1.56 -24.00
N ARG A 86 -14.42 -2.74 -23.79
CA ARG A 86 -15.85 -3.00 -23.90
C ARG A 86 -16.34 -3.68 -22.63
N ILE A 87 -17.28 -3.05 -21.96
CA ILE A 87 -17.73 -3.43 -20.60
C ILE A 87 -19.24 -3.61 -20.61
N GLY A 88 -19.73 -4.76 -20.18
CA GLY A 88 -21.16 -5.03 -20.10
C GLY A 88 -21.49 -6.40 -19.52
N PRO A 89 -22.68 -6.96 -19.82
CA PRO A 89 -23.14 -8.21 -19.19
C PRO A 89 -22.32 -9.44 -19.56
N GLY A 90 -21.56 -9.41 -20.67
CA GLY A 90 -20.64 -10.48 -21.07
C GLY A 90 -19.28 -10.44 -20.35
N GLY A 91 -19.01 -9.39 -19.58
CA GLY A 91 -17.74 -9.15 -18.90
C GLY A 91 -16.98 -7.95 -19.47
N VAL A 92 -15.66 -7.92 -19.22
CA VAL A 92 -14.75 -6.90 -19.76
C VAL A 92 -13.91 -7.50 -20.88
N TYR A 93 -13.83 -6.76 -21.99
CA TYR A 93 -12.97 -7.07 -23.13
C TYR A 93 -12.03 -5.89 -23.39
N GLU A 94 -10.79 -6.19 -23.75
CA GLU A 94 -9.80 -5.22 -24.23
C GLU A 94 -9.53 -5.44 -25.72
N ASN A 95 -9.35 -4.36 -26.46
CA ASN A 95 -9.00 -4.41 -27.87
C ASN A 95 -7.47 -4.50 -28.01
N SER A 96 -6.95 -5.63 -28.48
CA SER A 96 -5.50 -5.79 -28.69
C SER A 96 -4.94 -4.91 -29.82
N ARG A 97 -5.79 -4.31 -30.66
CA ARG A 97 -5.37 -3.34 -31.68
C ARG A 97 -5.29 -1.90 -31.16
N SER A 98 -5.89 -1.59 -30.00
CA SER A 98 -5.83 -0.23 -29.44
C SER A 98 -4.48 0.05 -28.78
N PRO A 99 -3.79 1.15 -29.13
CA PRO A 99 -2.62 1.62 -28.40
C PRO A 99 -2.84 1.81 -26.90
N ALA A 100 -4.06 2.21 -26.49
CA ALA A 100 -4.41 2.39 -25.08
C ALA A 100 -4.28 1.10 -24.25
N THR A 101 -4.43 -0.09 -24.85
CA THR A 101 -4.21 -1.39 -24.19
C THR A 101 -2.78 -1.58 -23.70
N TYR A 102 -1.82 -0.89 -24.31
CA TYR A 102 -0.41 -0.98 -23.96
C TYR A 102 0.00 0.21 -23.09
N LEU A 103 -0.38 1.42 -23.48
CA LEU A 103 -0.08 2.64 -22.73
C LEU A 103 -0.70 2.67 -21.33
N ASN A 104 -1.76 1.90 -21.06
CA ASN A 104 -2.43 1.90 -19.74
C ASN A 104 -1.97 0.75 -18.83
N ARG A 105 -0.96 -0.02 -19.23
CA ARG A 105 -0.43 -1.12 -18.42
C ARG A 105 0.37 -0.64 -17.22
N THR A 106 1.13 0.42 -17.41
CA THR A 106 1.97 1.03 -16.39
C THR A 106 1.43 2.41 -16.06
N LEU A 107 1.70 2.89 -14.85
CA LEU A 107 1.34 4.25 -14.44
C LEU A 107 2.00 5.30 -15.35
N ALA A 108 3.24 5.05 -15.78
CA ALA A 108 4.02 5.98 -16.61
C ALA A 108 3.63 5.99 -18.09
N GLY A 109 2.90 4.96 -18.56
CA GLY A 109 2.56 4.81 -19.98
C GLY A 109 3.75 4.61 -20.91
N ASP A 110 4.84 4.05 -20.38
CA ASP A 110 6.12 3.82 -21.03
C ASP A 110 6.23 2.48 -21.76
N THR A 111 5.15 1.71 -21.82
CA THR A 111 5.11 0.44 -22.54
C THR A 111 5.28 0.68 -24.04
N GLN A 112 6.31 0.06 -24.63
CA GLN A 112 6.53 0.11 -26.07
C GLN A 112 5.34 -0.50 -26.83
N LEU A 113 4.83 0.24 -27.81
CA LEU A 113 3.73 -0.21 -28.66
C LEU A 113 4.22 -1.32 -29.62
N PRO A 114 3.54 -2.47 -29.69
CA PRO A 114 3.84 -3.47 -30.71
C PRO A 114 3.35 -3.02 -32.09
N PRO A 115 3.90 -3.57 -33.20
CA PRO A 115 3.48 -3.21 -34.55
C PRO A 115 2.00 -3.47 -34.84
N GLU A 116 1.37 -4.39 -34.10
CA GLU A 116 -0.05 -4.70 -34.25
C GLU A 116 -0.97 -3.70 -33.53
N ALA A 117 -0.44 -2.77 -32.73
CA ALA A 117 -1.23 -1.69 -32.15
C ALA A 117 -1.49 -0.61 -33.21
N ASP A 118 -2.68 -0.66 -33.81
CA ASP A 118 -3.11 0.22 -34.89
C ASP A 118 -4.51 0.76 -34.57
N PRO A 119 -4.65 2.05 -34.22
CA PRO A 119 -5.94 2.63 -33.83
C PRO A 119 -6.96 2.70 -34.98
N ALA A 120 -6.52 2.58 -36.24
CA ALA A 120 -7.41 2.58 -37.39
C ALA A 120 -7.95 1.18 -37.75
N ALA A 121 -7.35 0.12 -37.19
CA ALA A 121 -7.75 -1.24 -37.49
C ALA A 121 -9.06 -1.65 -36.79
N ALA A 122 -9.77 -2.61 -37.38
CA ALA A 122 -10.92 -3.23 -36.74
C ALA A 122 -10.51 -3.86 -35.38
N PRO A 123 -11.34 -3.72 -34.33
CA PRO A 123 -10.98 -4.18 -33.00
C PRO A 123 -10.89 -5.70 -32.92
N VAL A 124 -9.88 -6.20 -32.20
CA VAL A 124 -9.73 -7.61 -31.84
C VAL A 124 -9.93 -7.73 -30.34
N TRP A 125 -11.12 -8.17 -29.95
CA TRP A 125 -11.53 -8.25 -28.55
C TRP A 125 -10.96 -9.48 -27.85
N ARG A 126 -10.23 -9.26 -26.76
CA ARG A 126 -9.82 -10.29 -25.82
C ARG A 126 -10.55 -10.10 -24.51
N ARG A 127 -11.16 -11.17 -23.99
CA ARG A 127 -11.84 -11.12 -22.69
C ARG A 127 -10.82 -11.13 -21.56
N VAL A 128 -10.97 -10.23 -20.60
CA VAL A 128 -10.06 -10.07 -19.45
C VAL A 128 -10.73 -10.22 -18.10
N SER A 129 -12.06 -10.15 -18.03
CA SER A 129 -12.81 -10.37 -16.80
C SER A 129 -14.22 -10.87 -17.10
N ASP A 130 -14.75 -11.72 -16.21
CA ASP A 130 -16.16 -12.13 -16.19
C ASP A 130 -17.09 -11.05 -15.62
N GLY A 131 -16.54 -10.11 -14.84
CA GLY A 131 -17.32 -9.11 -14.13
C GLY A 131 -17.66 -7.86 -14.96
N PRO A 132 -18.57 -7.00 -14.45
CA PRO A 132 -19.03 -5.79 -15.14
C PRO A 132 -18.11 -4.57 -14.90
N THR A 133 -16.91 -4.75 -14.36
CA THR A 133 -16.05 -3.67 -13.87
C THR A 133 -14.67 -3.75 -14.51
N ALA A 134 -14.23 -2.64 -15.10
CA ALA A 134 -12.86 -2.46 -15.56
C ALA A 134 -12.13 -1.42 -14.70
N ARG A 135 -10.82 -1.62 -14.52
CA ARG A 135 -9.90 -0.69 -13.86
C ARG A 135 -8.64 -0.56 -14.69
N TRP A 136 -8.21 0.66 -14.97
CA TRP A 136 -6.99 0.92 -15.75
C TRP A 136 -6.34 2.25 -15.36
N HIS A 137 -5.06 2.38 -15.69
CA HIS A 137 -4.32 3.64 -15.56
C HIS A 137 -4.65 4.51 -16.78
N ASP A 138 -5.63 5.42 -16.67
CA ASP A 138 -5.96 6.34 -17.76
C ASP A 138 -5.01 7.53 -17.75
N GLN A 139 -4.24 7.71 -18.82
CA GLN A 139 -3.23 8.76 -18.87
C GLN A 139 -3.84 10.17 -18.84
N ARG A 140 -5.13 10.33 -19.17
CA ARG A 140 -5.84 11.62 -19.08
C ARG A 140 -6.10 12.02 -17.62
N THR A 141 -6.14 11.07 -16.70
CA THR A 141 -6.43 11.34 -15.27
C THR A 141 -5.16 11.56 -14.43
N LEU A 142 -3.96 11.44 -15.03
CA LEU A 142 -2.67 11.42 -14.30
C LEU A 142 -1.71 12.54 -14.72
N TRP A 143 -1.01 13.14 -13.75
CA TRP A 143 0.15 13.98 -14.06
C TRP A 143 1.39 13.10 -14.22
N LEU A 144 1.98 13.06 -15.42
CA LEU A 144 3.08 12.15 -15.77
C LEU A 144 4.42 12.85 -15.97
N GLU A 145 4.43 14.19 -16.01
CA GLU A 145 5.67 14.94 -16.16
C GLU A 145 6.51 14.85 -14.88
N SER A 146 7.83 14.89 -15.05
CA SER A 146 8.78 14.76 -13.94
C SER A 146 8.72 15.93 -12.94
N GLY A 147 8.36 17.12 -13.42
CA GLY A 147 8.15 18.31 -12.60
C GLY A 147 6.67 18.68 -12.49
N PRO A 148 6.28 19.45 -11.46
CA PRO A 148 4.93 19.98 -11.37
C PRO A 148 4.67 21.04 -12.46
N PRO A 149 3.40 21.28 -12.84
CA PRO A 149 3.04 22.35 -13.76
C PRO A 149 3.58 23.72 -13.29
N ALA A 150 3.88 24.65 -14.20
CA ALA A 150 4.48 25.94 -13.86
C ALA A 150 3.71 26.73 -12.79
N GLN A 151 2.37 26.70 -12.84
CA GLN A 151 1.50 27.31 -11.82
C GLN A 151 1.67 26.68 -10.42
N VAL A 152 1.90 25.36 -10.36
CA VAL A 152 2.15 24.63 -9.12
C VAL A 152 3.53 24.94 -8.59
N ALA A 153 4.55 24.97 -9.47
CA ALA A 153 5.90 25.38 -9.10
C ALA A 153 5.95 26.80 -8.53
N ALA A 154 5.09 27.70 -9.00
CA ALA A 154 5.01 29.08 -8.52
C ALA A 154 4.31 29.23 -7.15
N ALA A 155 3.43 28.31 -6.78
CA ALA A 155 2.68 28.36 -5.52
C ALA A 155 2.40 26.93 -4.96
N PRO A 156 3.44 26.20 -4.52
CA PRO A 156 3.31 24.79 -4.15
C PRO A 156 2.50 24.55 -2.88
N ASP A 157 2.40 25.56 -2.01
CA ASP A 157 1.71 25.48 -0.71
C ASP A 157 0.19 25.73 -0.81
N ARG A 158 -0.35 25.86 -2.02
CA ARG A 158 -1.78 26.10 -2.26
C ARG A 158 -2.40 25.01 -3.09
N GLU A 159 -3.57 24.54 -2.65
CA GLU A 159 -4.42 23.68 -3.47
C GLU A 159 -4.90 24.44 -4.71
N GLN A 160 -4.79 23.78 -5.86
CA GLN A 160 -5.10 24.41 -7.15
C GLN A 160 -5.44 23.38 -8.24
N ARG A 161 -6.37 23.76 -9.13
CA ARG A 161 -6.75 22.97 -10.30
C ARG A 161 -5.61 22.88 -11.30
N VAL A 162 -5.19 21.67 -11.63
CA VAL A 162 -4.22 21.40 -12.71
C VAL A 162 -4.94 21.28 -14.04
N ARG A 163 -6.00 20.45 -14.11
CA ARG A 163 -6.84 20.33 -15.31
C ARG A 163 -8.19 19.69 -15.04
N ASP A 164 -9.13 19.97 -15.94
CA ASP A 164 -10.31 19.14 -16.14
C ASP A 164 -9.99 18.07 -17.19
N TRP A 165 -10.52 16.87 -17.00
CA TRP A 165 -10.29 15.75 -17.91
C TRP A 165 -11.60 15.07 -18.31
N VAL A 166 -11.55 14.43 -19.48
CA VAL A 166 -12.68 13.69 -20.06
C VAL A 166 -12.18 12.35 -20.57
N VAL A 167 -12.91 11.29 -20.25
CA VAL A 167 -12.77 9.97 -20.83
C VAL A 167 -14.01 9.69 -21.67
N PRO A 168 -13.92 9.76 -23.01
CA PRO A 168 -15.04 9.48 -23.88
C PRO A 168 -15.41 8.00 -23.89
N LEU A 169 -16.70 7.76 -23.85
CA LEU A 169 -17.36 6.47 -23.89
C LEU A 169 -18.36 6.43 -25.06
N ARG A 170 -18.69 5.22 -25.52
CA ARG A 170 -19.67 4.98 -26.56
C ARG A 170 -20.63 3.86 -26.16
N ALA A 171 -21.93 4.10 -26.32
CA ALA A 171 -22.97 3.09 -26.10
C ALA A 171 -23.86 3.00 -27.35
N GLY A 172 -23.60 2.01 -28.19
CA GLY A 172 -24.19 1.93 -29.53
C GLY A 172 -23.78 3.15 -30.37
N THR A 173 -24.75 3.97 -30.77
CA THR A 173 -24.53 5.23 -31.50
C THR A 173 -24.44 6.47 -30.58
N GLY A 174 -24.71 6.32 -29.29
CA GLY A 174 -24.69 7.43 -28.34
C GLY A 174 -23.28 7.67 -27.76
N THR A 175 -22.89 8.94 -27.67
CA THR A 175 -21.68 9.39 -26.98
C THR A 175 -21.97 9.63 -25.50
N ILE A 176 -21.07 9.19 -24.64
CA ILE A 176 -21.11 9.41 -23.19
C ILE A 176 -19.72 9.91 -22.77
N GLU A 177 -19.63 10.74 -21.75
CA GLU A 177 -18.37 11.24 -21.21
C GLU A 177 -18.31 10.96 -19.71
N VAL A 178 -17.21 10.37 -19.25
CA VAL A 178 -16.82 10.47 -17.84
C VAL A 178 -16.00 11.74 -17.71
N ARG A 179 -16.41 12.64 -16.83
CA ARG A 179 -15.74 13.91 -16.57
C ARG A 179 -15.13 13.90 -15.18
N GLY A 180 -14.05 14.64 -15.01
CA GLY A 180 -13.38 14.75 -13.73
C GLY A 180 -12.35 15.85 -13.68
N THR A 181 -11.67 15.93 -12.53
CA THR A 181 -10.68 16.96 -12.23
C THR A 181 -9.39 16.34 -11.73
N LEU A 182 -8.29 17.05 -11.96
CA LEU A 182 -7.00 16.77 -11.38
C LEU A 182 -6.53 18.02 -10.65
N ASP A 183 -6.40 17.91 -9.33
CA ASP A 183 -6.09 19.00 -8.43
C ASP A 183 -4.74 18.74 -7.75
N TRP A 184 -3.86 19.74 -7.72
CA TRP A 184 -2.66 19.70 -6.87
C TRP A 184 -3.07 19.97 -5.43
N VAL A 185 -2.63 19.11 -4.53
CA VAL A 185 -2.91 19.21 -3.10
C VAL A 185 -1.57 19.25 -2.37
N PRO A 186 -1.27 20.38 -1.69
CA PRO A 186 0.01 20.56 -1.02
C PRO A 186 0.36 19.38 -0.10
N PRO A 187 1.58 18.83 -0.20
CA PRO A 187 2.09 17.85 0.74
C PRO A 187 1.95 18.34 2.19
N PRO A 188 1.60 17.47 3.15
CA PRO A 188 1.59 17.84 4.56
C PRO A 188 3.02 18.02 5.07
N ASP A 189 3.17 18.75 6.17
CA ASP A 189 4.42 18.71 6.95
C ASP A 189 4.59 17.31 7.56
N ALA A 190 5.63 16.61 7.13
CA ALA A 190 5.97 15.27 7.62
C ALA A 190 6.65 15.30 9.00
N TYR A 191 7.18 16.45 9.43
CA TYR A 191 8.03 16.56 10.62
C TYR A 191 7.34 16.11 11.93
N PRO A 192 6.10 16.52 12.24
CA PRO A 192 5.42 16.10 13.47
C PRO A 192 5.23 14.58 13.56
N TRP A 193 4.99 13.93 12.42
CA TRP A 193 4.82 12.48 12.36
C TRP A 193 6.12 11.74 12.66
N TRP A 194 7.25 12.23 12.14
CA TRP A 194 8.57 11.68 12.46
C TRP A 194 8.94 11.88 13.93
N VAL A 195 8.63 13.05 14.50
CA VAL A 195 8.83 13.30 15.93
C VAL A 195 8.01 12.33 16.76
N ALA A 196 6.71 12.15 16.44
CA ALA A 196 5.84 11.22 17.15
C ALA A 196 6.33 9.76 17.04
N ALA A 197 6.72 9.32 15.83
CA ALA A 197 7.29 7.99 15.61
C ALA A 197 8.56 7.77 16.44
N THR A 198 9.46 8.75 16.45
CA THR A 198 10.75 8.69 17.16
C THR A 198 10.56 8.69 18.67
N LEU A 199 9.74 9.59 19.21
CA LEU A 199 9.45 9.63 20.65
C LEU A 199 8.76 8.34 21.12
N GLY A 200 7.78 7.85 20.36
CA GLY A 200 7.12 6.58 20.65
C GLY A 200 8.11 5.41 20.64
N PHE A 201 8.97 5.33 19.63
CA PHE A 201 10.08 4.37 19.57
C PHE A 201 10.96 4.43 20.82
N LEU A 202 11.44 5.62 21.22
CA LEU A 202 12.34 5.79 22.35
C LEU A 202 11.69 5.37 23.67
N VAL A 203 10.44 5.79 23.91
CA VAL A 203 9.68 5.46 25.13
C VAL A 203 9.45 3.95 25.22
N ILE A 204 9.04 3.31 24.14
CA ILE A 204 8.78 1.86 24.11
C ILE A 204 10.10 1.09 24.21
N GLY A 205 11.13 1.52 23.50
CA GLY A 205 12.46 0.91 23.53
C GLY A 205 13.10 0.96 24.92
N ALA A 206 12.89 2.04 25.67
CA ALA A 206 13.36 2.18 27.05
C ALA A 206 12.81 1.11 28.00
N ALA A 207 11.65 0.51 27.70
CA ALA A 207 11.14 -0.65 28.43
C ALA A 207 12.13 -1.83 28.44
N GLY A 208 13.00 -1.92 27.42
CA GLY A 208 14.04 -2.94 27.33
C GLY A 208 15.23 -2.74 28.26
N LEU A 209 15.38 -1.55 28.85
CA LEU A 209 16.44 -1.26 29.83
C LEU A 209 16.08 -1.77 31.24
N VAL A 210 14.80 -2.08 31.49
CA VAL A 210 14.33 -2.53 32.79
C VAL A 210 14.72 -4.01 33.03
N PRO A 211 15.33 -4.35 34.19
CA PRO A 211 15.78 -5.72 34.44
C PRO A 211 14.65 -6.75 34.41
N ALA A 212 14.81 -7.81 33.59
CA ALA A 212 13.78 -8.80 33.31
C ALA A 212 13.31 -9.61 34.55
N GLY A 213 14.14 -9.75 35.58
CA GLY A 213 13.82 -10.48 36.81
C GLY A 213 12.99 -9.68 37.84
N THR A 214 12.62 -8.44 37.54
CA THR A 214 11.88 -7.57 38.47
C THR A 214 10.40 -7.47 38.11
N ALA A 215 9.54 -7.17 39.09
CA ALA A 215 8.12 -6.89 38.83
C ALA A 215 7.94 -5.75 37.82
N THR A 216 8.80 -4.72 37.88
CA THR A 216 8.83 -3.61 36.93
C THR A 216 9.21 -4.07 35.52
N GLY A 217 10.20 -4.96 35.38
CA GLY A 217 10.59 -5.52 34.07
C GLY A 217 9.48 -6.35 33.43
N VAL A 218 8.70 -7.08 34.25
CA VAL A 218 7.51 -7.80 33.77
C VAL A 218 6.42 -6.82 33.31
N ARG A 219 6.18 -5.73 34.04
CA ARG A 219 5.24 -4.68 33.61
C ARG A 219 5.70 -3.99 32.33
N ALA A 220 7.00 -3.70 32.22
CA ALA A 220 7.61 -3.13 31.03
C ALA A 220 7.45 -4.04 29.80
N LEU A 221 7.67 -5.36 29.95
CA LEU A 221 7.41 -6.34 28.89
C LEU A 221 5.97 -6.30 28.41
N ARG A 222 5.02 -6.31 29.35
CA ARG A 222 3.59 -6.31 29.06
C ARG A 222 3.16 -5.02 28.38
N GLY A 223 3.69 -3.87 28.81
CA GLY A 223 3.48 -2.59 28.16
C GLY A 223 3.98 -2.59 26.72
N ALA A 224 5.22 -3.01 26.50
CA ALA A 224 5.79 -3.12 25.14
C ALA A 224 5.01 -4.11 24.26
N GLY A 225 4.59 -5.25 24.82
CA GLY A 225 3.75 -6.23 24.12
C GLY A 225 2.35 -5.70 23.77
N ALA A 226 1.70 -4.98 24.68
CA ALA A 226 0.40 -4.35 24.43
C ALA A 226 0.50 -3.27 23.35
N LEU A 227 1.56 -2.45 23.37
CA LEU A 227 1.81 -1.44 22.36
C LEU A 227 2.15 -2.06 20.99
N LEU A 228 2.91 -3.16 20.95
CA LEU A 228 3.12 -3.92 19.72
C LEU A 228 1.79 -4.48 19.18
N ALA A 229 0.91 -4.99 20.04
CA ALA A 229 -0.41 -5.46 19.65
C ALA A 229 -1.27 -4.33 19.06
N LEU A 230 -1.21 -3.13 19.65
CA LEU A 230 -1.84 -1.92 19.10
C LEU A 230 -1.29 -1.57 17.71
N GLY A 231 0.03 -1.66 17.54
CA GLY A 231 0.68 -1.52 16.23
C GLY A 231 0.21 -2.56 15.21
N GLY A 232 0.05 -3.82 15.65
CA GLY A 232 -0.51 -4.89 14.84
C GLY A 232 -1.95 -4.61 14.40
N ALA A 233 -2.80 -4.16 15.32
CA ALA A 233 -4.16 -3.73 15.02
C ALA A 233 -4.19 -2.54 14.03
N ALA A 234 -3.29 -1.57 14.20
CA ALA A 234 -3.16 -0.44 13.29
C ALA A 234 -2.75 -0.88 11.88
N ALA A 235 -1.81 -1.84 11.76
CA ALA A 235 -1.44 -2.42 10.47
C ALA A 235 -2.60 -3.17 9.81
N VAL A 236 -3.38 -3.95 10.57
CA VAL A 236 -4.59 -4.60 10.03
C VAL A 236 -5.60 -3.56 9.54
N ALA A 237 -5.88 -2.52 10.34
CA ALA A 237 -6.78 -1.44 9.93
C ALA A 237 -6.28 -0.73 8.66
N LEU A 238 -4.97 -0.48 8.55
CA LEU A 238 -4.35 0.06 7.35
C LEU A 238 -4.59 -0.86 6.14
N THR A 239 -4.34 -2.17 6.27
CA THR A 239 -4.56 -3.12 5.17
C THR A 239 -6.00 -3.18 4.69
N VAL A 240 -6.97 -3.11 5.61
CA VAL A 240 -8.39 -3.06 5.27
C VAL A 240 -8.71 -1.75 4.54
N GLY A 241 -8.18 -0.63 5.01
CA GLY A 241 -8.34 0.66 4.34
C GLY A 241 -7.75 0.69 2.92
N LYS A 242 -6.56 0.10 2.71
CA LYS A 242 -5.98 -0.08 1.36
C LYS A 242 -6.89 -0.95 0.49
N ALA A 243 -7.38 -2.08 1.01
CA ALA A 243 -8.24 -2.98 0.26
C ALA A 243 -9.59 -2.35 -0.13
N LEU A 244 -10.13 -1.45 0.69
CA LEU A 244 -11.32 -0.68 0.32
C LEU A 244 -11.01 0.36 -0.77
N ASP A 245 -9.82 0.96 -0.72
CA ASP A 245 -9.35 1.96 -1.69
C ASP A 245 -9.07 1.37 -3.08
N THR A 246 -8.61 0.10 -3.16
CA THR A 246 -8.52 -0.63 -4.45
C THR A 246 -9.89 -0.85 -5.09
N GLY A 247 -10.96 -0.60 -4.34
CA GLY A 247 -12.33 -0.71 -4.78
C GLY A 247 -12.94 -2.09 -4.56
N ALA A 248 -12.39 -2.91 -3.68
CA ALA A 248 -12.96 -4.20 -3.34
C ALA A 248 -14.45 -4.09 -2.94
N ALA A 249 -15.30 -4.86 -3.61
CA ALA A 249 -16.74 -4.86 -3.37
C ALA A 249 -17.15 -6.00 -2.43
N GLY A 250 -17.80 -5.64 -1.32
CA GLY A 250 -18.30 -6.60 -0.33
C GLY A 250 -17.21 -7.38 0.41
N ALA A 251 -17.63 -8.22 1.36
CA ALA A 251 -16.70 -8.94 2.23
C ALA A 251 -15.78 -9.91 1.47
N GLY A 252 -16.29 -10.58 0.43
CA GLY A 252 -15.51 -11.52 -0.38
C GLY A 252 -14.40 -10.83 -1.21
N GLY A 253 -14.70 -9.68 -1.81
CA GLY A 253 -13.72 -8.90 -2.54
C GLY A 253 -12.61 -8.36 -1.64
N VAL A 254 -12.99 -7.85 -0.45
CA VAL A 254 -12.02 -7.37 0.54
C VAL A 254 -11.13 -8.52 1.02
N LEU A 255 -11.72 -9.68 1.32
CA LEU A 255 -10.95 -10.85 1.74
C LEU A 255 -9.97 -11.30 0.65
N LEU A 256 -10.39 -11.31 -0.61
CA LEU A 256 -9.51 -11.68 -1.71
C LEU A 256 -8.32 -10.70 -1.81
N ASP A 257 -8.57 -9.39 -1.76
CA ASP A 257 -7.53 -8.37 -1.87
C ASP A 257 -6.56 -8.41 -0.67
N LEU A 258 -7.08 -8.71 0.52
CA LEU A 258 -6.27 -8.95 1.71
C LEU A 258 -5.30 -10.14 1.54
N LEU A 259 -5.71 -11.19 0.82
CA LEU A 259 -4.93 -12.41 0.61
C LEU A 259 -3.99 -12.33 -0.59
N THR A 260 -4.28 -11.48 -1.58
CA THR A 260 -3.49 -11.38 -2.81
C THR A 260 -2.66 -10.10 -2.89
N GLY A 261 -3.20 -8.96 -2.46
CA GLY A 261 -2.57 -7.64 -2.55
C GLY A 261 -1.93 -7.16 -1.25
N GLN A 262 -2.52 -7.48 -0.08
CA GLN A 262 -2.06 -6.96 1.23
C GLN A 262 -1.50 -8.03 2.18
N LEU A 263 -1.15 -9.21 1.64
CA LEU A 263 -0.84 -10.40 2.43
C LEU A 263 0.26 -10.18 3.47
N TRP A 264 1.40 -9.59 3.07
CA TRP A 264 2.56 -9.42 3.95
C TRP A 264 2.30 -8.45 5.11
N THR A 265 1.63 -7.34 4.82
CA THR A 265 1.25 -6.35 5.82
C THR A 265 0.21 -6.92 6.78
N LEU A 266 -0.75 -7.69 6.27
CA LEU A 266 -1.76 -8.37 7.08
C LEU A 266 -1.13 -9.42 8.01
N LEU A 267 -0.32 -10.34 7.47
CA LEU A 267 0.36 -11.38 8.26
C LEU A 267 1.26 -10.78 9.34
N THR A 268 1.94 -9.68 9.01
CA THR A 268 2.77 -8.94 9.95
C THR A 268 1.93 -8.31 11.07
N GLY A 269 0.79 -7.69 10.75
CA GLY A 269 -0.12 -7.12 11.73
C GLY A 269 -0.69 -8.18 12.68
N LEU A 270 -1.13 -9.32 12.13
CA LEU A 270 -1.59 -10.48 12.91
C LEU A 270 -0.47 -11.10 13.75
N GLY A 271 0.74 -11.19 13.21
CA GLY A 271 1.94 -11.65 13.91
C GLY A 271 2.30 -10.74 15.09
N ALA A 272 2.18 -9.42 14.93
CA ALA A 272 2.38 -8.44 16.00
C ALA A 272 1.32 -8.56 17.10
N LEU A 273 0.05 -8.78 16.74
CA LEU A 273 -1.03 -9.09 17.70
C LEU A 273 -0.72 -10.36 18.50
N ALA A 274 -0.32 -11.43 17.82
CA ALA A 274 0.04 -12.71 18.44
C ALA A 274 1.27 -12.57 19.36
N ALA A 275 2.32 -11.88 18.91
CA ALA A 275 3.52 -11.61 19.70
C ALA A 275 3.23 -10.75 20.94
N GLY A 276 2.36 -9.75 20.80
CA GLY A 276 1.87 -8.95 21.91
C GLY A 276 1.12 -9.80 22.94
N GLY A 277 0.20 -10.65 22.50
CA GLY A 277 -0.49 -11.63 23.36
C GLY A 277 0.48 -12.60 24.05
N TYR A 278 1.50 -13.07 23.33
CA TYR A 278 2.54 -13.96 23.84
C TYR A 278 3.36 -13.30 24.96
N ALA A 279 3.70 -12.01 24.81
CA ALA A 279 4.36 -11.20 25.85
C ALA A 279 3.45 -10.98 27.07
N LEU A 280 2.16 -10.73 26.86
CA LEU A 280 1.17 -10.57 27.94
C LEU A 280 1.02 -11.84 28.79
N ALA A 281 1.03 -13.00 28.13
CA ALA A 281 0.93 -14.33 28.73
C ALA A 281 2.22 -14.83 29.42
N ARG A 282 3.30 -14.04 29.45
CA ARG A 282 4.59 -14.35 30.10
C ARG A 282 5.23 -15.65 29.59
N ARG A 283 5.14 -15.90 28.29
CA ARG A 283 5.73 -17.09 27.70
C ARG A 283 7.26 -16.99 27.57
N PRO A 284 8.00 -18.11 27.66
CA PRO A 284 9.44 -18.11 27.43
C PRO A 284 9.75 -17.60 26.02
N ALA A 285 10.88 -16.91 25.82
CA ALA A 285 11.25 -16.30 24.53
C ALA A 285 10.36 -15.14 24.03
N ALA A 286 9.52 -14.55 24.88
CA ALA A 286 8.73 -13.37 24.53
C ALA A 286 9.58 -12.20 24.00
N ASP A 287 10.81 -12.02 24.49
CA ASP A 287 11.71 -10.95 24.00
C ASP A 287 12.13 -11.16 22.54
N PHE A 288 12.30 -12.41 22.11
CA PHE A 288 12.60 -12.73 20.70
C PHE A 288 11.37 -12.53 19.81
N ALA A 289 10.20 -13.00 20.25
CA ALA A 289 8.96 -12.79 19.52
C ALA A 289 8.65 -11.29 19.35
N LEU A 290 8.86 -10.50 20.41
CA LEU A 290 8.73 -9.04 20.39
C LEU A 290 9.68 -8.40 19.38
N ALA A 291 10.96 -8.80 19.37
CA ALA A 291 11.95 -8.25 18.46
C ALA A 291 11.66 -8.60 16.99
N LEU A 292 11.31 -9.86 16.71
CA LEU A 292 11.00 -10.33 15.36
C LEU A 292 9.74 -9.66 14.82
N ALA A 293 8.64 -9.70 15.58
CA ALA A 293 7.38 -9.10 15.16
C ALA A 293 7.50 -7.56 15.05
N GLY A 294 8.25 -6.91 15.94
CA GLY A 294 8.55 -5.49 15.83
C GLY A 294 9.34 -5.13 14.56
N THR A 295 10.31 -5.98 14.17
CA THR A 295 11.04 -5.84 12.90
C THR A 295 10.10 -5.95 11.71
N CYS A 296 9.30 -7.02 11.64
CA CYS A 296 8.36 -7.21 10.55
C CYS A 296 7.37 -6.04 10.45
N LEU A 297 6.78 -5.60 11.58
CA LEU A 297 5.82 -4.50 11.63
C LEU A 297 6.43 -3.20 11.11
N THR A 298 7.67 -2.91 11.52
CA THR A 298 8.41 -1.76 11.02
C THR A 298 8.58 -1.81 9.51
N LEU A 299 9.00 -2.96 8.95
CA LEU A 299 9.30 -3.07 7.53
C LEU A 299 8.04 -3.04 6.65
N PHE A 300 7.06 -3.92 6.95
CA PHE A 300 5.92 -4.15 6.05
C PHE A 300 4.74 -3.21 6.27
N ALA A 301 4.54 -2.71 7.50
CA ALA A 301 3.48 -1.74 7.76
C ALA A 301 4.00 -0.31 7.83
N GLY A 302 5.18 -0.09 8.41
CA GLY A 302 5.80 1.22 8.53
C GLY A 302 6.52 1.68 7.25
N VAL A 303 7.69 1.10 6.97
CA VAL A 303 8.61 1.50 5.90
C VAL A 303 7.94 1.43 4.53
N ALA A 304 7.24 0.34 4.24
CA ALA A 304 6.51 0.15 2.99
C ALA A 304 5.36 1.15 2.76
N ASN A 305 4.98 1.97 3.76
CA ASN A 305 3.93 2.97 3.64
C ASN A 305 4.42 4.37 4.06
N LEU A 306 5.72 4.63 4.06
CA LEU A 306 6.30 5.91 4.51
C LEU A 306 5.83 7.12 3.71
N ALA A 307 5.54 6.92 2.41
CA ALA A 307 5.05 8.00 1.54
C ALA A 307 3.78 8.66 2.09
N VAL A 308 2.95 7.94 2.84
CA VAL A 308 1.73 8.48 3.48
C VAL A 308 2.03 9.67 4.41
N LEU A 309 3.22 9.71 5.02
CA LEU A 309 3.60 10.79 5.94
C LEU A 309 3.90 12.11 5.20
N SER A 310 4.28 12.04 3.92
CA SER A 310 4.74 13.18 3.13
C SER A 310 3.94 13.43 1.86
N ARG A 311 2.95 12.60 1.54
CA ARG A 311 2.05 12.77 0.39
C ARG A 311 0.68 13.20 0.85
N SER A 312 0.02 14.06 0.08
CA SER A 312 -1.30 14.60 0.45
C SER A 312 -2.43 13.58 0.28
N VAL A 313 -2.41 12.77 -0.78
CA VAL A 313 -3.35 11.69 -1.07
C VAL A 313 -2.69 10.34 -0.75
N ALA A 314 -3.30 9.62 0.20
CA ALA A 314 -2.85 8.28 0.62
C ALA A 314 -3.74 7.20 -0.02
N PRO A 315 -3.18 6.03 -0.41
CA PRO A 315 -3.94 4.92 -1.01
C PRO A 315 -4.68 4.10 0.04
N VAL A 316 -5.50 4.78 0.85
CA VAL A 316 -6.23 4.22 2.00
C VAL A 316 -7.60 4.90 2.05
N ALA A 317 -8.66 4.10 2.12
CA ALA A 317 -10.01 4.63 2.23
C ALA A 317 -10.19 5.43 3.54
N GLY A 318 -10.71 6.64 3.43
CA GLY A 318 -11.00 7.52 4.57
C GLY A 318 -10.06 8.73 4.67
N PRO A 319 -10.03 9.41 5.83
CA PRO A 319 -9.24 10.62 6.00
C PRO A 319 -7.73 10.34 5.91
N PRO A 320 -6.94 11.09 5.12
CA PRO A 320 -5.49 10.89 5.03
C PRO A 320 -4.75 10.97 6.38
N THR A 321 -5.27 11.76 7.32
CA THR A 321 -4.73 11.85 8.69
C THR A 321 -4.82 10.53 9.44
N LEU A 322 -5.89 9.73 9.23
CA LEU A 322 -6.01 8.42 9.84
C LEU A 322 -4.90 7.48 9.35
N ALA A 323 -4.64 7.46 8.04
CA ALA A 323 -3.56 6.66 7.47
C ALA A 323 -2.19 7.04 8.08
N ARG A 324 -1.92 8.34 8.27
CA ARG A 324 -0.69 8.83 8.93
C ARG A 324 -0.58 8.37 10.37
N VAL A 325 -1.68 8.42 11.14
CA VAL A 325 -1.72 7.89 12.51
C VAL A 325 -1.40 6.41 12.52
N LEU A 326 -2.03 5.61 11.66
CA LEU A 326 -1.82 4.16 11.60
C LEU A 326 -0.36 3.80 11.27
N VAL A 327 0.23 4.45 10.26
CA VAL A 327 1.64 4.25 9.88
C VAL A 327 2.59 4.71 11.00
N THR A 328 2.32 5.86 11.62
CA THR A 328 3.14 6.39 12.73
C THR A 328 3.11 5.45 13.94
N VAL A 329 1.93 4.92 14.29
CA VAL A 329 1.77 3.93 15.37
C VAL A 329 2.53 2.64 15.02
N ALA A 330 2.41 2.13 13.79
CA ALA A 330 3.14 0.94 13.36
C ALA A 330 4.67 1.14 13.46
N LEU A 331 5.19 2.29 13.01
CA LEU A 331 6.62 2.64 13.11
C LEU A 331 7.07 2.74 14.58
N ALA A 332 6.38 3.52 15.41
CA ALA A 332 6.72 3.75 16.81
C ALA A 332 6.77 2.44 17.60
N THR A 333 5.70 1.65 17.49
CA THR A 333 5.54 0.40 18.23
C THR A 333 6.43 -0.71 17.69
N GLY A 334 6.62 -0.81 16.37
CA GLY A 334 7.48 -1.80 15.74
C GLY A 334 8.95 -1.60 16.10
N LEU A 335 9.48 -0.40 15.88
CA LEU A 335 10.87 -0.05 16.25
C LEU A 335 11.07 -0.14 17.76
N GLY A 336 10.08 0.31 18.53
CA GLY A 336 10.12 0.28 19.99
C GLY A 336 10.19 -1.15 20.54
N ALA A 337 9.34 -2.03 20.04
CA ALA A 337 9.32 -3.46 20.37
C ALA A 337 10.62 -4.16 19.96
N LEU A 338 11.14 -3.82 18.77
CA LEU A 338 12.46 -4.28 18.30
C LEU A 338 13.56 -3.89 19.29
N ALA A 339 13.69 -2.61 19.63
CA ALA A 339 14.70 -2.15 20.56
C ALA A 339 14.53 -2.77 21.95
N ALA A 340 13.30 -2.82 22.47
CA ALA A 340 13.02 -3.39 23.77
C ALA A 340 13.42 -4.88 23.84
N GLY A 341 13.05 -5.67 22.83
CA GLY A 341 13.41 -7.08 22.74
C GLY A 341 14.92 -7.29 22.63
N LEU A 342 15.60 -6.53 21.77
CA LEU A 342 17.06 -6.63 21.61
C LEU A 342 17.83 -6.25 22.88
N LEU A 343 17.43 -5.17 23.55
CA LEU A 343 18.07 -4.74 24.80
C LEU A 343 17.92 -5.82 25.88
N ARG A 344 16.75 -6.43 26.01
CA ARG A 344 16.51 -7.48 27.01
C ARG A 344 17.26 -8.76 26.71
N LEU A 345 17.29 -9.21 25.45
CA LEU A 345 18.10 -10.35 25.03
C LEU A 345 19.60 -10.11 25.31
N ARG A 346 20.09 -8.89 25.09
CA ARG A 346 21.47 -8.50 25.40
C ARG A 346 21.75 -8.53 26.91
N THR A 347 20.84 -8.02 27.74
CA THR A 347 21.03 -8.05 29.21
C THR A 347 21.03 -9.47 29.76
N ALA A 348 20.12 -10.33 29.29
CA ALA A 348 20.07 -11.74 29.67
C ALA A 348 21.36 -12.49 29.29
N ALA A 349 21.88 -12.25 28.08
CA ALA A 349 23.12 -12.88 27.61
C ALA A 349 24.37 -12.41 28.38
N ARG A 350 24.36 -11.21 28.98
CA ARG A 350 25.45 -10.75 29.86
C ARG A 350 25.39 -11.39 31.23
N ALA A 351 24.20 -11.57 31.79
CA ALA A 351 24.00 -12.18 33.11
C ALA A 351 24.44 -13.66 33.16
N THR A 352 24.43 -14.35 32.02
CA THR A 352 24.84 -15.77 31.91
C THR A 352 26.33 -15.98 31.63
N ARG A 353 27.14 -14.91 31.46
CA ARG A 353 28.60 -15.05 31.30
C ARG A 353 29.26 -15.36 32.65
N PRO A 354 30.01 -16.47 32.79
CA PRO A 354 30.74 -16.76 34.01
C PRO A 354 31.80 -15.69 34.29
N ALA A 355 32.00 -15.33 35.56
CA ALA A 355 33.03 -14.39 35.98
C ALA A 355 34.43 -14.95 35.63
N PRO A 356 35.37 -14.10 35.18
CA PRO A 356 36.74 -14.56 34.96
C PRO A 356 37.32 -15.08 36.28
N VAL A 357 37.84 -16.32 36.24
CA VAL A 357 38.55 -16.92 37.38
C VAL A 357 39.75 -16.02 37.68
N PRO A 358 39.90 -15.49 38.91
CA PRO A 358 41.08 -14.71 39.27
C PRO A 358 42.32 -15.59 39.13
N ARG A 359 43.34 -15.06 38.44
CA ARG A 359 44.67 -15.67 38.33
C ARG A 359 45.46 -15.42 39.60
#